data_AF-A0A974NU93-F1
#
_entry.id   AF-A0A974NU93-F1
#
_cell.length_a   1.000
_cell.length_b   1.000
_cell.length_c   1.000
_cell.angle_alpha   90.00
_cell.angle_beta   90.00
_cell.angle_gamma   90.00
#
_symmetry.space_group_name_H-M   'P 1'
#
loop_
_entity.id
_entity.type
_entity.pdbx_description
1 polymer ?
#
loop_
_entity_poly.entity_id
_entity_poly.type
_entity_poly.pdbx_seq_one_letter_code
_entity_poly.pdbx_strand_id
1 'polypeptide(L)'
;MKAALPILALAALALGGCGASTGLSPAKGDKLPVAPYGATATPTPNQLLTPDSQARPQRSDELLTQSQERRSDEFDLPPSR
;
A
#
# COMPACT_ATOMS: atom_id res chain seq x y z
N MET A 1 31.91 29.86 -7.81
CA MET A 1 31.63 28.44 -8.15
C MET A 1 32.03 27.45 -7.05
N LYS A 2 33.18 27.62 -6.38
CA LYS A 2 33.65 26.73 -5.30
C LYS A 2 32.74 26.67 -4.06
N ALA A 3 32.06 27.77 -3.72
CA ALA A 3 31.14 27.86 -2.59
C ALA A 3 29.78 27.18 -2.81
N ALA A 4 29.40 26.88 -4.05
CA ALA A 4 28.12 26.24 -4.36
C ALA A 4 28.14 24.72 -4.09
N LEU A 5 29.31 24.08 -4.24
CA LEU A 5 29.49 22.66 -4.05
C LEU A 5 29.24 22.16 -2.60
N PRO A 6 29.76 22.82 -1.53
CA PRO A 6 29.47 22.39 -0.17
C PRO A 6 28.01 22.61 0.23
N ILE A 7 27.35 23.66 -0.29
CA ILE A 7 25.93 23.94 -0.03
C ILE A 7 25.05 22.83 -0.63
N LEU A 8 25.35 22.41 -1.86
CA LEU A 8 24.63 21.35 -2.53
C LEU A 8 24.79 20.00 -1.83
N ALA A 9 26.00 19.68 -1.35
CA ALA A 9 26.26 18.46 -0.60
C ALA A 9 25.50 18.44 0.75
N LEU A 10 25.46 19.56 1.47
CA LEU A 10 24.73 19.66 2.73
C LEU A 10 23.21 19.55 2.52
N ALA A 11 22.70 20.16 1.44
CA ALA A 11 21.29 20.01 1.05
C ALA A 11 20.97 18.54 0.76
N ALA A 12 21.79 17.82 0.00
CA ALA A 12 21.56 16.40 -0.31
C ALA A 12 21.49 15.51 0.94
N LEU A 13 22.33 15.75 1.95
CA LEU A 13 22.26 15.01 3.22
C LEU A 13 20.95 15.29 4.00
N ALA A 14 20.44 16.53 3.92
CA ALA A 14 19.21 16.90 4.61
C ALA A 14 17.96 16.15 4.06
N LEU A 15 17.97 15.71 2.80
CA LEU A 15 16.86 14.95 2.21
C LEU A 15 16.80 13.47 2.68
N GLY A 16 17.86 12.93 3.28
CA GLY A 16 17.94 11.50 3.66
C GLY A 16 17.28 11.12 4.99
N GLY A 17 16.68 12.07 5.72
CA GLY A 17 16.27 11.86 7.11
C GLY A 17 14.88 11.22 7.34
N CYS A 18 14.04 11.10 6.31
CA CYS A 18 12.64 10.68 6.48
C CYS A 18 12.39 9.28 5.89
N GLY A 19 12.77 8.24 6.64
CA GLY A 19 12.59 6.86 6.16
C GLY A 19 12.75 5.76 7.22
N ALA A 20 12.70 6.08 8.51
CA ALA A 20 12.87 5.08 9.56
C ALA A 20 11.72 4.07 9.56
N SER A 21 12.00 2.82 9.17
CA SER A 21 11.07 1.70 9.25
C SER A 21 11.33 0.88 10.52
N THR A 22 11.00 1.46 11.67
CA THR A 22 11.05 0.73 12.95
C THR A 22 9.64 0.33 13.39
N GLY A 23 9.55 -0.62 14.32
CA GLY A 23 8.27 -1.04 14.89
C GLY A 23 7.56 0.14 15.57
N LEU A 24 6.26 0.28 15.32
CA LEU A 24 5.44 1.31 15.96
C LEU A 24 4.92 0.82 17.31
N SER A 25 4.82 1.75 18.26
CA SER A 25 4.18 1.55 19.55
C SER A 25 3.14 2.64 19.77
N PRO A 26 2.10 2.39 20.58
CA PRO A 26 1.15 3.43 20.98
C PRO A 26 1.86 4.64 21.58
N ALA A 27 1.22 5.81 21.48
CA ALA A 27 1.71 6.99 22.17
C ALA A 27 1.74 6.74 23.69
N LYS A 28 2.57 7.51 24.40
CA LYS A 28 2.74 7.34 25.85
C LYS A 28 1.40 7.53 26.56
N GLY A 29 0.95 6.49 27.26
CA GLY A 29 -0.32 6.49 28.00
C GLY A 29 -1.48 5.83 27.24
N ASP A 30 -1.33 5.65 25.93
CA ASP A 30 -2.32 4.95 25.11
C ASP A 30 -2.13 3.43 25.18
N LYS A 31 -3.23 2.72 24.94
CA LYS A 31 -3.25 1.26 24.85
C LYS A 31 -3.60 0.86 23.43
N LEU A 32 -3.31 -0.39 23.09
CA LEU A 32 -3.81 -0.97 21.85
C LEU A 32 -5.34 -0.98 21.83
N PRO A 33 -5.95 -0.97 20.64
CA PRO A 33 -7.38 -1.22 20.49
C PRO A 33 -7.81 -2.48 21.23
N VAL A 34 -9.04 -2.49 21.72
CA VAL A 34 -9.63 -3.68 22.33
C VAL A 34 -9.66 -4.83 21.31
N ALA A 35 -9.53 -6.06 21.81
CA ALA A 35 -9.62 -7.25 20.97
C ALA A 35 -10.93 -7.25 20.17
N PRO A 36 -10.90 -7.62 18.88
CA PRO A 36 -12.11 -7.74 18.08
C PRO A 36 -13.01 -8.85 18.62
N TYR A 37 -14.31 -8.74 18.32
CA TYR A 37 -15.29 -9.72 18.79
C TYR A 37 -14.93 -11.14 18.38
N GLY A 38 -14.95 -12.07 19.34
CA GLY A 38 -14.59 -13.48 19.11
C GLY A 38 -13.08 -13.78 19.10
N ALA A 39 -12.21 -12.78 19.21
CA ALA A 39 -10.78 -13.02 19.34
C ALA A 39 -10.42 -13.53 20.75
N THR A 40 -9.55 -14.55 20.79
CA THR A 40 -9.06 -15.15 22.03
C THR A 40 -7.95 -14.32 22.69
N ALA A 41 -7.40 -13.33 21.99
CA ALA A 41 -6.35 -12.43 22.47
C ALA A 41 -6.42 -11.05 21.80
N THR A 42 -5.80 -10.05 22.44
CA THR A 42 -5.62 -8.72 21.83
C THR A 42 -4.51 -8.78 20.78
N PRO A 43 -4.71 -8.27 19.55
CA PRO A 43 -3.68 -8.29 18.52
C PRO A 43 -2.44 -7.48 18.91
N THR A 44 -1.27 -7.90 18.42
CA THR A 44 -0.02 -7.15 18.61
C THR A 44 0.08 -5.96 17.65
N PRO A 45 0.96 -4.97 17.90
CA PRO A 45 1.14 -3.84 16.97
C PRO A 45 1.45 -4.30 15.53
N ASN A 46 2.33 -5.30 15.38
CA ASN A 46 2.66 -5.85 14.05
C ASN A 46 1.45 -6.50 13.37
N GLN A 47 0.58 -7.18 14.11
CA GLN A 47 -0.63 -7.79 13.56
C GLN A 47 -1.62 -6.72 13.10
N LEU A 48 -1.78 -5.63 13.85
CA LEU A 48 -2.66 -4.51 13.47
C LEU A 48 -2.14 -3.75 12.24
N LEU A 49 -0.83 -3.69 12.05
CA LEU A 49 -0.20 -3.01 10.92
C LEU A 49 -0.08 -3.91 9.68
N THR A 50 -0.38 -5.21 9.81
CA THR A 50 -0.38 -6.14 8.68
C THR A 50 -1.77 -6.12 8.04
N PRO A 51 -1.92 -5.61 6.81
CA PRO A 51 -3.21 -5.60 6.15
C PRO A 51 -3.64 -7.03 5.79
N ASP A 52 -4.92 -7.34 5.99
CA ASP A 52 -5.51 -8.58 5.53
C ASP A 52 -5.85 -8.53 4.02
N SER A 53 -6.38 -9.64 3.49
CA SER A 53 -6.77 -9.73 2.08
C SER A 53 -7.97 -8.86 1.72
N GLN A 54 -8.78 -8.42 2.68
CA GLN A 54 -9.91 -7.53 2.41
C GLN A 54 -9.43 -6.07 2.34
N ALA A 55 -8.54 -5.67 3.23
CA ALA A 55 -7.93 -4.35 3.28
C ALA A 55 -6.94 -4.13 2.15
N ARG A 56 -6.22 -5.18 1.73
CA ARG A 56 -5.28 -5.15 0.62
C ARG A 56 -5.43 -6.41 -0.23
N PRO A 57 -6.47 -6.49 -1.07
CA PRO A 57 -6.66 -7.63 -1.95
C PRO A 57 -5.47 -7.78 -2.87
N GLN A 58 -5.08 -9.04 -3.10
CA GLN A 58 -4.15 -9.34 -4.17
C GLN A 58 -4.81 -8.91 -5.47
N ARG A 59 -4.02 -8.31 -6.37
CA ARG A 59 -4.49 -8.15 -7.75
C ARG A 59 -4.67 -9.55 -8.32
N SER A 60 -5.73 -9.76 -9.10
CA SER A 60 -5.85 -10.98 -9.89
C SER A 60 -4.51 -11.21 -10.60
N ASP A 61 -3.94 -12.41 -10.49
CA ASP A 61 -2.72 -12.80 -11.21
C ASP A 61 -3.02 -13.00 -12.71
N GLU A 62 -3.89 -12.13 -13.27
CA GLU A 62 -4.18 -12.08 -14.68
C GLU A 62 -2.87 -11.77 -15.41
N LEU A 63 -2.32 -12.80 -16.06
CA LEU A 63 -1.06 -12.72 -16.80
C LEU A 63 -1.16 -11.82 -18.04
N LEU A 64 -2.36 -11.30 -18.35
CA LEU A 64 -2.54 -10.33 -19.41
C LEU A 64 -1.86 -9.02 -19.04
N THR A 65 -0.61 -8.90 -19.49
CA THR A 65 0.19 -7.66 -19.42
C THR A 65 -0.33 -6.56 -20.33
N GLN A 66 -1.26 -6.90 -21.24
CA GLN A 66 -1.91 -5.98 -22.17
C GLN A 66 -3.35 -6.43 -22.43
N SER A 67 -4.21 -5.47 -22.74
CA SER A 67 -5.59 -5.74 -23.15
C SER A 67 -5.60 -6.54 -24.46
N GLN A 68 -6.48 -7.54 -24.54
CA GLN A 68 -6.76 -8.23 -25.80
C GLN A 68 -8.02 -7.66 -26.44
N GLU A 69 -8.06 -7.66 -27.77
CA GLU A 69 -9.26 -7.31 -28.52
C GLU A 69 -10.41 -8.25 -28.13
N ARG A 70 -11.61 -7.70 -27.93
CA ARG A 70 -12.75 -8.56 -27.59
C ARG A 70 -13.11 -9.39 -28.81
N ARG A 71 -13.53 -10.64 -28.58
CA ARG A 71 -14.12 -11.44 -29.68
C ARG A 71 -15.36 -10.71 -30.21
N SER A 72 -15.68 -10.93 -31.48
CA SER A 72 -16.93 -10.47 -32.06
C SER A 72 -18.09 -10.87 -31.16
N ASP A 73 -18.96 -9.91 -30.85
CA ASP A 73 -20.14 -10.19 -30.07
C ASP A 73 -21.17 -10.83 -31.01
N GLU A 74 -21.35 -12.15 -30.86
CA GLU A 74 -22.32 -12.93 -31.64
C GLU A 74 -23.77 -12.44 -31.42
N PHE A 75 -24.00 -11.61 -30.39
CA PHE A 75 -25.30 -11.03 -30.06
C PHE A 75 -25.44 -9.56 -30.47
N ASP A 76 -24.43 -8.96 -31.09
CA ASP A 76 -24.53 -7.64 -31.73
C ASP A 76 -25.26 -7.77 -33.09
N LEU A 77 -26.50 -8.27 -33.02
CA LEU A 77 -27.36 -8.47 -34.18
C LEU A 77 -27.96 -7.13 -34.62
N PRO A 78 -28.05 -6.84 -35.93
CA PRO A 78 -28.70 -5.63 -36.41
C PRO A 78 -30.20 -5.61 -36.02
N PRO A 79 -30.80 -4.42 -35.85
CA PRO A 79 -32.22 -4.31 -35.49
C PRO A 79 -33.13 -4.99 -36.52
N SER A 80 -34.13 -5.75 -36.04
CA SER A 80 -35.12 -6.42 -36.90
C SER A 80 -36.01 -5.39 -37.60
N ARG A 81 -36.20 -5.56 -38.91
CA ARG A 81 -37.15 -4.74 -39.69
C ARG A 81 -38.60 -5.06 -39.30
#